data_AF-A0A966RNE1-F1
#
_entry.id   AF-A0A966RNE1-F1
#
_cell.length_a   1.000
_cell.length_b   1.000
_cell.length_c   1.000
_cell.angle_alpha   90.00
_cell.angle_beta   90.00
_cell.angle_gamma   90.00
#
_symmetry.space_group_name_H-M   'P 1'
#
loop_
_entity.id
_entity.type
_entity.pdbx_description
1 polymer ?
#
loop_
_entity_poly.entity_id
_entity_poly.type
_entity_poly.pdbx_seq_one_letter_code
_entity_poly.pdbx_strand_id
1 'polypeptide(L)'
;ITSLLNAIGVDVHVVAPLGADPQAIATLGEADFNVLMYPELGLQAAQWLQKNCNQAFTKEIPIGLKGTLRFIDEVATLAGLKLAPAHIDQLAASARSTWYASSVDSNYLHEKTVFVFGDATHAMAAAKVASEEIGLKVIGIGTYSREWARELRSLADSLGARVLITDDYLEVERAIEELQPELVLGTQMERHIAKRLRIPCAVISAPVHVQDYPARYSPQMGFEGSNVLFDTWIHPLMMGLEEHLLGMFREDFEFHDAQGPSHLGQGVSRAAEQGISPSQGSGTSADHQPSDLSNRSLDKHPAQQPANEPTWEVDAEKELKKIPFFVRGKARKNTEQFARNQGLSRITVETLYDAKAYFAR
;
A
#
# COMPACT_ATOMS: atom_id res chain seq x y z
N ILE A 1 -1.95 4.65 21.96
CA ILE A 1 -0.73 5.27 22.53
C ILE A 1 -0.87 5.55 24.02
N THR A 2 -1.93 6.20 24.51
CA THR A 2 -2.17 6.40 25.96
C THR A 2 -2.01 5.11 26.77
N SER A 3 -2.63 4.00 26.36
CA SER A 3 -2.47 2.71 27.06
C SER A 3 -1.03 2.21 27.10
N LEU A 4 -0.24 2.49 26.05
CA LEU A 4 1.18 2.12 26.00
C LEU A 4 2.01 2.98 26.96
N LEU A 5 1.78 4.29 26.98
CA LEU A 5 2.44 5.23 27.89
C LEU A 5 2.17 4.87 29.35
N ASN A 6 0.90 4.67 29.71
CA ASN A 6 0.52 4.26 31.07
C ASN A 6 1.18 2.93 31.46
N ALA A 7 1.27 1.98 30.53
CA ALA A 7 1.89 0.68 30.79
C ALA A 7 3.40 0.77 31.05
N ILE A 8 4.08 1.83 30.61
CA ILE A 8 5.49 2.11 30.91
C ILE A 8 5.67 3.15 32.03
N GLY A 9 4.59 3.56 32.69
CA GLY A 9 4.62 4.49 33.82
C GLY A 9 4.67 5.97 33.44
N VAL A 10 4.18 6.33 32.26
CA VAL A 10 4.05 7.71 31.79
C VAL A 10 2.57 8.08 31.66
N ASP A 11 2.12 9.05 32.45
CA ASP A 11 0.75 9.56 32.38
C ASP A 11 0.60 10.62 31.28
N VAL A 12 -0.60 10.70 30.69
CA VAL A 12 -0.92 11.71 29.67
C VAL A 12 -1.56 12.92 30.34
N HIS A 13 -0.89 14.07 30.26
CA HIS A 13 -1.42 15.33 30.79
C HIS A 13 -2.56 15.90 29.91
N VAL A 14 -2.27 16.22 28.64
CA VAL A 14 -3.25 16.77 27.69
C VAL A 14 -3.07 16.11 26.32
N VAL A 15 -4.20 15.82 25.66
CA VAL A 15 -4.23 15.42 24.25
C VAL A 15 -4.79 16.58 23.44
N ALA A 16 -4.00 17.11 22.51
CA ALA A 16 -4.39 18.25 21.68
C ALA A 16 -4.05 18.01 20.19
N PRO A 17 -4.83 18.56 19.24
CA PRO A 17 -6.05 19.35 19.45
C PRO A 17 -7.30 18.49 19.73
N LEU A 18 -7.24 17.18 19.51
CA LEU A 18 -8.40 16.29 19.61
C LEU A 18 -8.94 16.20 21.05
N GLY A 19 -10.07 16.84 21.29
CA GLY A 19 -10.76 16.84 22.59
C GLY A 19 -10.26 17.89 23.60
N ALA A 20 -9.24 18.67 23.25
CA ALA A 20 -8.76 19.75 24.09
C ALA A 20 -9.64 21.01 23.93
N ASP A 21 -10.00 21.61 25.05
CA ASP A 21 -10.54 22.96 25.09
C ASP A 21 -9.42 24.00 25.32
N PRO A 22 -9.68 25.31 25.19
CA PRO A 22 -8.67 26.33 25.41
C PRO A 22 -8.05 26.32 26.82
N GLN A 23 -8.73 25.80 27.84
CA GLN A 23 -8.18 25.70 29.19
C GLN A 23 -7.12 24.60 29.27
N ALA A 24 -7.39 23.44 28.67
CA ALA A 24 -6.40 22.37 28.52
C ALA A 24 -5.19 22.82 27.69
N ILE A 25 -5.40 23.64 26.66
CA ILE A 25 -4.29 24.22 25.89
C ILE A 25 -3.41 25.14 26.76
N ALA A 26 -4.00 25.87 27.71
CA ALA A 26 -3.25 26.75 28.61
C ALA A 26 -2.34 25.98 29.58
N THR A 27 -2.64 24.71 29.89
CA THR A 27 -1.84 23.87 30.79
C THR A 27 -0.79 23.02 30.06
N LEU A 28 -0.66 23.11 28.74
CA LEU A 28 0.35 22.32 27.98
C LEU A 28 1.79 22.49 28.51
N GLY A 29 2.08 23.65 29.11
CA GLY A 29 3.37 23.99 29.72
C GLY A 29 3.72 23.20 31.00
N GLU A 30 2.76 22.46 31.56
CA GLU A 30 2.90 21.72 32.82
C GLU A 30 3.42 20.28 32.62
N ALA A 31 3.42 19.78 31.39
CA ALA A 31 3.90 18.43 31.07
C ALA A 31 5.43 18.35 31.03
N ASP A 32 6.01 17.19 31.36
CA ASP A 32 7.46 16.99 31.36
C ASP A 32 8.09 17.01 29.95
N PHE A 33 7.38 16.45 28.96
CA PHE A 33 7.77 16.42 27.55
C PHE A 33 6.54 16.19 26.65
N ASN A 34 6.70 16.28 25.34
CA ASN A 34 5.63 16.10 24.37
C ASN A 34 5.79 14.82 23.54
N VAL A 35 4.69 14.10 23.33
CA VAL A 35 4.64 13.00 22.35
C VAL A 35 4.09 13.55 21.02
N LEU A 36 4.98 13.73 20.04
CA LEU A 36 4.59 14.22 18.72
C LEU A 36 4.13 13.05 17.84
N MET A 37 2.82 12.83 17.79
CA MET A 37 2.22 11.72 17.03
C MET A 37 2.20 11.97 15.50
N TYR A 38 1.90 13.20 15.09
CA TYR A 38 1.74 13.57 13.68
C TYR A 38 2.54 14.84 13.37
N PRO A 39 3.78 14.71 12.90
CA PRO A 39 4.66 15.84 12.59
C PRO A 39 4.03 16.90 11.68
N GLU A 40 3.29 16.49 10.65
CA GLU A 40 2.60 17.38 9.70
C GLU A 40 1.62 18.35 10.38
N LEU A 41 1.11 18.01 11.57
CA LEU A 41 0.14 18.83 12.31
C LEU A 41 0.73 19.46 13.57
N GLY A 42 1.60 18.73 14.27
CA GLY A 42 2.03 19.08 15.62
C GLY A 42 3.44 19.68 15.72
N LEU A 43 4.27 19.60 14.66
CA LEU A 43 5.69 19.94 14.78
C LEU A 43 5.92 21.39 15.21
N GLN A 44 5.17 22.34 14.64
CA GLN A 44 5.31 23.75 14.98
C GLN A 44 4.96 24.01 16.46
N ALA A 45 3.91 23.37 16.98
CA ALA A 45 3.52 23.49 18.38
C ALA A 45 4.56 22.85 19.30
N ALA A 46 5.07 21.67 18.95
CA ALA A 46 6.11 20.98 19.72
C ALA A 46 7.42 21.78 19.78
N GLN A 47 7.85 22.38 18.65
CA GLN A 47 9.02 23.28 18.61
C GLN A 47 8.80 24.54 19.45
N TRP A 48 7.58 25.08 19.45
CA TRP A 48 7.24 26.23 20.28
C TRP A 48 7.32 25.87 21.78
N LEU A 49 6.76 24.73 22.20
CA LEU A 49 6.82 24.25 23.60
C LEU A 49 8.27 23.91 24.01
N GLN A 50 9.07 23.37 23.10
CA GLN A 50 10.49 23.17 23.35
C GLN A 50 11.23 24.48 23.64
N LYS A 51 10.97 25.52 22.84
CA LYS A 51 11.64 26.81 23.00
C LYS A 51 11.14 27.60 24.22
N ASN A 52 9.85 27.59 24.49
CA ASN A 52 9.22 28.48 25.46
C ASN A 52 8.91 27.81 26.80
N CYS A 53 8.72 26.49 26.82
CA CYS A 53 8.40 25.71 28.02
C CYS A 53 9.51 24.70 28.37
N ASN A 54 10.60 24.65 27.60
CA ASN A 54 11.71 23.71 27.78
C ASN A 54 11.29 22.23 27.74
N GLN A 55 10.21 21.92 27.01
CA GLN A 55 9.70 20.56 26.85
C GLN A 55 10.28 19.90 25.59
N ALA A 56 11.08 18.84 25.78
CA ALA A 56 11.51 18.00 24.66
C ALA A 56 10.30 17.33 23.99
N PHE A 57 10.50 16.77 22.80
CA PHE A 57 9.46 15.99 22.12
C PHE A 57 10.03 14.80 21.37
N THR A 58 9.22 13.74 21.27
CA THR A 58 9.58 12.50 20.56
C THR A 58 9.68 12.74 19.05
N LYS A 59 10.60 12.04 18.39
CA LYS A 59 10.78 12.03 16.93
C LYS A 59 10.40 10.70 16.32
N GLU A 60 10.43 9.62 17.08
CA GLU A 60 10.03 8.29 16.62
C GLU A 60 8.50 8.20 16.56
N ILE A 61 8.01 7.70 15.43
CA ILE A 61 6.59 7.48 15.20
C ILE A 61 6.26 6.01 15.48
N PRO A 62 5.36 5.70 16.41
CA PRO A 62 5.08 4.34 16.86
C PRO A 62 4.16 3.57 15.90
N ILE A 63 4.49 3.53 14.61
CA ILE A 63 3.80 2.71 13.59
C ILE A 63 4.69 1.51 13.26
N GLY A 64 4.10 0.31 13.29
CA GLY A 64 4.86 -0.95 13.21
C GLY A 64 5.45 -1.39 14.55
N LEU A 65 5.91 -2.64 14.63
CA LEU A 65 6.54 -3.18 15.83
C LEU A 65 7.84 -2.43 16.14
N LYS A 66 8.75 -2.34 15.16
CA LYS A 66 10.07 -1.73 15.35
C LYS A 66 9.96 -0.23 15.62
N GLY A 67 9.02 0.46 14.95
CA GLY A 67 8.70 1.86 15.24
C GLY A 67 8.20 2.05 16.66
N THR A 68 7.30 1.17 17.12
CA THR A 68 6.81 1.20 18.50
C THR A 68 7.92 0.97 19.52
N LEU A 69 8.84 0.02 19.27
CA LEU A 69 9.96 -0.25 20.17
C LEU A 69 10.94 0.93 20.28
N ARG A 70 11.30 1.57 19.14
CA ARG A 70 12.14 2.79 19.16
C ARG A 70 11.46 3.94 19.88
N PHE A 71 10.16 4.11 19.69
CA PHE A 71 9.37 5.11 20.40
C PHE A 71 9.38 4.88 21.91
N ILE A 72 9.24 3.63 22.38
CA ILE A 72 9.30 3.31 23.82
C ILE A 72 10.66 3.69 24.40
N ASP A 73 11.75 3.38 23.69
CA ASP A 73 13.11 3.73 24.13
C ASP A 73 13.32 5.26 24.21
N GLU A 74 12.83 6.01 23.21
CA GLU A 74 12.87 7.47 23.22
C GLU A 74 12.06 8.05 24.38
N VAL A 75 10.83 7.57 24.60
CA VAL A 75 9.99 8.00 25.71
C VAL A 75 10.63 7.68 27.06
N ALA A 76 11.18 6.48 27.24
CA ALA A 76 11.86 6.10 28.48
C ALA A 76 13.06 7.02 28.75
N THR A 77 13.80 7.38 27.71
CA THR A 77 14.93 8.33 27.79
C THR A 77 14.46 9.71 28.23
N LEU A 78 13.40 10.25 27.61
CA LEU A 78 12.85 11.56 27.96
C LEU A 78 12.26 11.60 29.38
N ALA A 79 11.63 10.51 29.81
CA ALA A 79 11.06 10.39 31.15
C ALA A 79 12.08 9.99 32.23
N GLY A 80 13.33 9.69 31.86
CA GLY A 80 14.36 9.22 32.81
C GLY A 80 14.05 7.84 33.41
N LEU A 81 13.25 7.03 32.72
CA LEU A 81 12.79 5.72 33.17
C LEU A 81 13.77 4.62 32.74
N LYS A 82 13.95 3.62 33.62
CA LYS A 82 14.66 2.38 33.28
C LYS A 82 13.64 1.27 33.13
N LEU A 83 13.37 0.88 31.88
CA LEU A 83 12.44 -0.19 31.58
C LEU A 83 13.18 -1.54 31.54
N ALA A 84 12.68 -2.53 32.26
CA ALA A 84 13.24 -3.88 32.23
C ALA A 84 12.92 -4.54 30.88
N PRO A 85 13.88 -5.22 30.21
CA PRO A 85 13.63 -5.87 28.92
C PRO A 85 12.43 -6.83 28.94
N ALA A 86 12.29 -7.62 30.03
CA ALA A 86 11.16 -8.54 30.20
C ALA A 86 9.78 -7.85 30.20
N HIS A 87 9.70 -6.59 30.67
CA HIS A 87 8.46 -5.81 30.63
C HIS A 87 8.13 -5.40 29.19
N ILE A 88 9.14 -5.01 28.42
CA ILE A 88 8.96 -4.67 27.00
C ILE A 88 8.53 -5.90 26.20
N ASP A 89 9.17 -7.05 26.43
CA ASP A 89 8.81 -8.32 25.78
C ASP A 89 7.36 -8.71 26.08
N GLN A 90 6.91 -8.52 27.32
CA GLN A 90 5.52 -8.77 27.70
C GLN A 90 4.54 -7.86 26.96
N LEU A 91 4.86 -6.58 26.77
CA LEU A 91 4.03 -5.66 26.00
C LEU A 91 4.02 -6.02 24.51
N ALA A 92 5.19 -6.33 23.95
CA ALA A 92 5.37 -6.69 22.56
C ALA A 92 4.71 -8.03 22.20
N ALA A 93 4.45 -8.92 23.18
CA ALA A 93 3.72 -10.17 22.96
C ALA A 93 2.31 -9.96 22.39
N SER A 94 1.72 -8.77 22.54
CA SER A 94 0.44 -8.42 21.92
C SER A 94 0.52 -8.16 20.40
N ALA A 95 1.72 -7.92 19.86
CA ALA A 95 1.98 -7.77 18.43
C ALA A 95 2.09 -9.14 17.72
N ARG A 96 0.92 -9.78 17.57
CA ARG A 96 0.76 -11.07 16.88
C ARG A 96 1.28 -11.01 15.44
N SER A 97 1.28 -9.84 14.79
CA SER A 97 1.81 -9.63 13.44
C SER A 97 3.20 -10.23 13.24
N THR A 98 4.05 -10.24 14.27
CA THR A 98 5.39 -10.86 14.23
C THR A 98 5.33 -12.35 13.92
N TRP A 99 4.45 -13.08 14.62
CA TRP A 99 4.25 -14.51 14.40
C TRP A 99 3.62 -14.77 13.04
N TYR A 100 2.60 -13.99 12.68
CA TYR A 100 1.93 -14.13 11.38
C TYR A 100 2.90 -13.91 10.22
N ALA A 101 3.71 -12.85 10.25
CA ALA A 101 4.72 -12.57 9.23
C ALA A 101 5.82 -13.65 9.15
N SER A 102 6.14 -14.28 10.28
CA SER A 102 7.13 -15.37 10.35
C SER A 102 6.57 -16.75 10.05
N SER A 103 5.25 -16.88 9.90
CA SER A 103 4.59 -18.17 9.66
C SER A 103 4.81 -18.67 8.23
N VAL A 104 4.73 -19.98 8.03
CA VAL A 104 4.90 -20.62 6.70
C VAL A 104 3.92 -20.08 5.66
N ASP A 105 2.72 -19.69 6.09
CA ASP A 105 1.69 -19.12 5.21
C ASP A 105 2.08 -17.74 4.67
N SER A 106 3.02 -17.05 5.31
CA SER A 106 3.53 -15.74 4.88
C SER A 106 4.74 -15.86 3.94
N ASN A 107 5.27 -17.06 3.68
CA ASN A 107 6.45 -17.22 2.83
C ASN A 107 6.27 -16.64 1.42
N TYR A 108 5.04 -16.67 0.88
CA TYR A 108 4.73 -16.10 -0.44
C TYR A 108 4.80 -14.57 -0.49
N LEU A 109 4.81 -13.89 0.67
CA LEU A 109 4.92 -12.44 0.76
C LEU A 109 6.34 -11.95 0.49
N HIS A 110 7.34 -12.80 0.73
CA HIS A 110 8.73 -12.41 0.55
C HIS A 110 9.02 -11.98 -0.88
N GLU A 111 9.69 -10.84 -1.01
CA GLU A 111 10.07 -10.20 -2.27
C GLU A 111 8.91 -9.70 -3.15
N LYS A 112 7.64 -9.88 -2.73
CA LYS A 112 6.51 -9.24 -3.40
C LYS A 112 6.71 -7.74 -3.43
N THR A 113 6.55 -7.18 -4.62
CA THR A 113 6.88 -5.77 -4.86
C THR A 113 5.76 -4.84 -4.43
N VAL A 114 6.11 -3.78 -3.71
CA VAL A 114 5.14 -2.80 -3.19
C VAL A 114 5.53 -1.37 -3.58
N PHE A 115 4.52 -0.57 -3.94
CA PHE A 115 4.63 0.87 -4.09
C PHE A 115 3.91 1.56 -2.93
N VAL A 116 4.57 2.50 -2.27
CA VAL A 116 4.08 3.19 -1.07
C VAL A 116 3.90 4.68 -1.34
N PHE A 117 2.75 5.25 -0.99
CA PHE A 117 2.46 6.68 -1.16
C PHE A 117 1.54 7.24 -0.05
N GLY A 118 1.71 8.51 0.31
CA GLY A 118 0.86 9.16 1.31
C GLY A 118 1.46 10.45 1.88
N ASP A 119 0.98 10.89 3.03
CA ASP A 119 1.75 11.82 3.87
C ASP A 119 3.09 11.19 4.26
N ALA A 120 4.05 12.01 4.65
CA ALA A 120 5.42 11.55 4.82
C ALA A 120 5.54 10.60 6.00
N THR A 121 4.83 10.88 7.09
CA THR A 121 4.80 10.05 8.29
C THR A 121 4.35 8.62 8.01
N HIS A 122 3.20 8.44 7.38
CA HIS A 122 2.64 7.12 7.08
C HIS A 122 3.42 6.44 5.95
N ALA A 123 3.84 7.16 4.90
CA ALA A 123 4.59 6.55 3.81
C ALA A 123 5.95 6.00 4.28
N MET A 124 6.70 6.78 5.08
CA MET A 124 7.97 6.33 5.64
C MET A 124 7.79 5.17 6.63
N ALA A 125 6.80 5.25 7.51
CA ALA A 125 6.51 4.16 8.44
C ALA A 125 6.09 2.89 7.69
N ALA A 126 5.23 3.02 6.68
CA ALA A 126 4.76 1.89 5.91
C ALA A 126 5.87 1.21 5.13
N ALA A 127 6.79 1.97 4.52
CA ALA A 127 7.95 1.41 3.84
C ALA A 127 8.87 0.62 4.78
N LYS A 128 9.08 1.11 6.02
CA LYS A 128 9.84 0.38 7.05
C LYS A 128 9.14 -0.91 7.47
N VAL A 129 7.84 -0.87 7.75
CA VAL A 129 7.08 -2.08 8.12
C VAL A 129 7.06 -3.10 6.98
N ALA A 130 6.78 -2.65 5.75
CA ALA A 130 6.74 -3.50 4.58
C ALA A 130 8.06 -4.24 4.37
N SER A 131 9.19 -3.53 4.42
CA SER A 131 10.52 -4.10 4.17
C SER A 131 11.08 -4.88 5.38
N GLU A 132 10.98 -4.33 6.57
CA GLU A 132 11.69 -4.84 7.76
C GLU A 132 10.88 -5.81 8.62
N GLU A 133 9.55 -5.82 8.49
CA GLU A 133 8.65 -6.62 9.35
C GLU A 133 7.83 -7.66 8.56
N ILE A 134 7.41 -7.33 7.33
CA ILE A 134 6.59 -8.23 6.49
C ILE A 134 7.44 -8.96 5.43
N GLY A 135 8.51 -8.33 4.94
CA GLY A 135 9.39 -8.90 3.92
C GLY A 135 9.01 -8.56 2.47
N LEU A 136 8.17 -7.53 2.27
CA LEU A 136 7.84 -6.97 0.97
C LEU A 136 9.02 -6.15 0.42
N LYS A 137 9.20 -6.15 -0.90
CA LYS A 137 10.21 -5.35 -1.58
C LYS A 137 9.63 -3.99 -1.99
N VAL A 138 10.01 -2.93 -1.29
CA VAL A 138 9.62 -1.56 -1.64
C VAL A 138 10.35 -1.14 -2.92
N ILE A 139 9.62 -1.03 -4.03
CA ILE A 139 10.20 -0.63 -5.33
C ILE A 139 9.95 0.85 -5.67
N GLY A 140 8.98 1.47 -4.99
CA GLY A 140 8.74 2.90 -5.05
C GLY A 140 8.15 3.41 -3.75
N ILE A 141 8.56 4.62 -3.36
CA ILE A 141 8.06 5.33 -2.20
C ILE A 141 7.85 6.80 -2.57
N GLY A 142 6.73 7.38 -2.16
CA GLY A 142 6.45 8.78 -2.45
C GLY A 142 5.64 9.50 -1.38
N THR A 143 5.64 10.82 -1.48
CA THR A 143 4.81 11.67 -0.64
C THR A 143 4.34 12.93 -1.38
N TYR A 144 3.15 13.41 -1.01
CA TYR A 144 2.69 14.75 -1.35
C TYR A 144 3.18 15.82 -0.35
N SER A 145 3.74 15.41 0.78
CA SER A 145 4.24 16.31 1.83
C SER A 145 5.68 16.77 1.54
N ARG A 146 5.81 17.86 0.76
CA ARG A 146 7.12 18.36 0.28
C ARG A 146 8.10 18.74 1.40
N GLU A 147 7.61 19.07 2.58
CA GLU A 147 8.40 19.47 3.75
C GLU A 147 9.37 18.37 4.22
N TRP A 148 9.01 17.10 4.00
CA TRP A 148 9.76 15.92 4.44
C TRP A 148 10.50 15.20 3.30
N ALA A 149 10.69 15.92 2.19
CA ALA A 149 11.28 15.38 0.98
C ALA A 149 12.74 14.93 1.15
N ARG A 150 13.46 15.44 2.16
CA ARG A 150 14.85 15.04 2.41
C ARG A 150 14.90 13.68 3.10
N GLU A 151 14.10 13.50 4.13
CA GLU A 151 13.98 12.29 4.94
C GLU A 151 13.47 11.14 4.07
N LEU A 152 12.45 11.40 3.24
CA LEU A 152 11.92 10.40 2.32
C LEU A 152 12.98 9.92 1.31
N ARG A 153 13.78 10.83 0.74
CA ARG A 153 14.86 10.47 -0.20
C ARG A 153 15.90 9.59 0.47
N SER A 154 16.33 9.95 1.68
CA SER A 154 17.30 9.15 2.44
C SER A 154 16.78 7.74 2.71
N LEU A 155 15.49 7.59 3.02
CA LEU A 155 14.87 6.27 3.20
C LEU A 155 14.81 5.51 1.88
N ALA A 156 14.37 6.15 0.80
CA ALA A 156 14.30 5.56 -0.53
C ALA A 156 15.66 5.01 -1.00
N ASP A 157 16.74 5.77 -0.80
CA ASP A 157 18.10 5.36 -1.12
C ASP A 157 18.52 4.10 -0.34
N SER A 158 18.20 4.04 0.95
CA SER A 158 18.50 2.87 1.80
C SER A 158 17.75 1.61 1.37
N LEU A 159 16.58 1.77 0.74
CA LEU A 159 15.74 0.68 0.23
C LEU A 159 16.05 0.34 -1.25
N GLY A 160 16.84 1.17 -1.94
CA GLY A 160 17.02 1.09 -3.40
C GLY A 160 15.72 1.32 -4.17
N ALA A 161 14.79 2.10 -3.59
CA ALA A 161 13.47 2.35 -4.14
C ALA A 161 13.42 3.66 -4.94
N ARG A 162 12.56 3.74 -5.96
CA ARG A 162 12.30 5.01 -6.65
C ARG A 162 11.57 5.97 -5.71
N VAL A 163 12.11 7.19 -5.56
CA VAL A 163 11.45 8.26 -4.80
C VAL A 163 10.54 9.10 -5.70
N LEU A 164 9.36 9.48 -5.19
CA LEU A 164 8.44 10.39 -5.86
C LEU A 164 7.91 11.46 -4.88
N ILE A 165 8.16 12.74 -5.19
CA ILE A 165 7.65 13.85 -4.36
C ILE A 165 6.77 14.71 -5.26
N THR A 166 5.46 14.55 -5.12
CA THR A 166 4.49 15.20 -6.00
C THR A 166 3.10 15.24 -5.35
N ASP A 167 2.35 16.28 -5.66
CA ASP A 167 0.92 16.41 -5.39
C ASP A 167 0.07 16.16 -6.66
N ASP A 168 0.70 15.85 -7.79
CA ASP A 168 0.01 15.48 -9.03
C ASP A 168 -0.23 13.96 -9.09
N TYR A 169 -1.51 13.57 -9.01
CA TYR A 169 -1.90 12.17 -9.07
C TYR A 169 -1.55 11.50 -10.42
N LEU A 170 -1.41 12.26 -11.51
CA LEU A 170 -1.01 11.72 -12.82
C LEU A 170 0.48 11.32 -12.84
N GLU A 171 1.32 11.96 -12.03
CA GLU A 171 2.71 11.53 -11.83
C GLU A 171 2.77 10.26 -10.99
N VAL A 172 1.94 10.16 -9.95
CA VAL A 172 1.83 8.93 -9.13
C VAL A 172 1.35 7.77 -9.99
N GLU A 173 0.32 8.00 -10.79
CA GLU A 173 -0.24 7.01 -11.71
C GLU A 173 0.80 6.50 -12.71
N ARG A 174 1.54 7.40 -13.37
CA ARG A 174 2.64 7.02 -14.27
C ARG A 174 3.72 6.23 -13.57
N ALA A 175 4.09 6.62 -12.34
CA ALA A 175 5.11 5.88 -11.58
C ALA A 175 4.65 4.45 -11.24
N ILE A 176 3.37 4.27 -10.87
CA ILE A 176 2.79 2.94 -10.59
C ILE A 176 2.71 2.12 -11.88
N GLU A 177 2.26 2.70 -13.00
CA GLU A 177 2.23 2.04 -14.32
C GLU A 177 3.62 1.60 -14.77
N GLU A 178 4.64 2.44 -14.55
CA GLU A 178 6.01 2.13 -14.92
C GLU A 178 6.62 1.04 -14.04
N LEU A 179 6.37 1.07 -12.73
CA LEU A 179 6.98 0.15 -11.77
C LEU A 179 6.27 -1.21 -11.70
N GLN A 180 4.97 -1.25 -12.00
CA GLN A 180 4.12 -2.44 -11.94
C GLN A 180 4.27 -3.24 -10.62
N PRO A 181 3.98 -2.60 -9.47
CA PRO A 181 4.02 -3.29 -8.18
C PRO A 181 2.93 -4.36 -8.09
N GLU A 182 3.13 -5.34 -7.21
CA GLU A 182 2.13 -6.35 -6.86
C GLU A 182 1.16 -5.84 -5.78
N LEU A 183 1.53 -4.79 -5.05
CA LEU A 183 0.70 -4.14 -4.03
C LEU A 183 0.90 -2.62 -4.06
N VAL A 184 -0.18 -1.87 -3.90
CA VAL A 184 -0.14 -0.42 -3.65
C VAL A 184 -0.62 -0.12 -2.24
N LEU A 185 0.25 0.51 -1.44
CA LEU A 185 -0.09 1.05 -0.13
C LEU A 185 -0.17 2.57 -0.26
N GLY A 186 -1.38 3.13 -0.26
CA GLY A 186 -1.59 4.50 -0.73
C GLY A 186 -2.66 5.28 0.01
N THR A 187 -3.15 6.32 -0.63
CA THR A 187 -4.33 7.09 -0.23
C THR A 187 -5.58 6.59 -0.95
N GLN A 188 -6.71 7.27 -0.77
CA GLN A 188 -7.90 7.01 -1.58
C GLN A 188 -7.67 7.21 -3.09
N MET A 189 -6.76 8.11 -3.49
CA MET A 189 -6.43 8.32 -4.91
C MET A 189 -5.72 7.10 -5.50
N GLU A 190 -4.76 6.54 -4.79
CA GLU A 190 -4.06 5.33 -5.21
C GLU A 190 -5.00 4.12 -5.29
N ARG A 191 -6.06 4.06 -4.45
CA ARG A 191 -7.11 3.05 -4.60
C ARG A 191 -7.81 3.15 -5.96
N HIS A 192 -8.06 4.35 -6.47
CA HIS A 192 -8.64 4.54 -7.81
C HIS A 192 -7.67 4.12 -8.92
N ILE A 193 -6.40 4.50 -8.82
CA ILE A 193 -5.34 4.12 -9.75
C ILE A 193 -5.19 2.58 -9.78
N ALA A 194 -5.04 1.97 -8.62
CA ALA A 194 -4.85 0.53 -8.47
C ALA A 194 -6.05 -0.25 -9.00
N LYS A 195 -7.29 0.24 -8.80
CA LYS A 195 -8.50 -0.37 -9.40
C LYS A 195 -8.45 -0.36 -10.94
N ARG A 196 -8.03 0.76 -11.55
CA ARG A 196 -7.88 0.87 -13.02
C ARG A 196 -6.82 -0.09 -13.55
N LEU A 197 -5.71 -0.21 -12.82
CA LEU A 197 -4.57 -1.06 -13.18
C LEU A 197 -4.73 -2.53 -12.72
N ARG A 198 -5.81 -2.86 -12.00
CA ARG A 198 -6.07 -4.17 -11.39
C ARG A 198 -4.94 -4.64 -10.47
N ILE A 199 -4.40 -3.73 -9.68
CA ILE A 199 -3.38 -4.00 -8.66
C ILE A 199 -4.06 -4.05 -7.28
N PRO A 200 -3.76 -5.04 -6.43
CA PRO A 200 -4.14 -5.02 -5.02
C PRO A 200 -3.79 -3.70 -4.32
N CYS A 201 -4.67 -3.19 -3.47
CA CYS A 201 -4.45 -1.92 -2.79
C CYS A 201 -5.02 -1.89 -1.36
N ALA A 202 -4.25 -1.29 -0.46
CA ALA A 202 -4.70 -0.87 0.87
C ALA A 202 -4.43 0.63 1.09
N VAL A 203 -5.31 1.27 1.85
CA VAL A 203 -5.17 2.68 2.24
C VAL A 203 -4.37 2.75 3.54
N ILE A 204 -3.35 3.61 3.57
CA ILE A 204 -2.44 3.80 4.71
C ILE A 204 -2.38 5.25 5.20
N SER A 205 -2.90 6.20 4.43
CA SER A 205 -2.74 7.63 4.69
C SER A 205 -3.92 8.44 4.14
N ALA A 206 -4.14 9.61 4.73
CA ALA A 206 -5.05 10.61 4.19
C ALA A 206 -4.57 11.10 2.80
N PRO A 207 -5.46 11.62 1.94
CA PRO A 207 -6.92 11.69 2.09
C PRO A 207 -7.60 10.30 1.99
N VAL A 208 -8.64 10.12 2.79
CA VAL A 208 -9.42 8.87 2.89
C VAL A 208 -10.93 9.14 2.76
N HIS A 209 -11.75 8.07 2.67
CA HIS A 209 -13.21 8.19 2.68
C HIS A 209 -13.81 7.52 3.93
N VAL A 210 -15.14 7.55 4.09
CA VAL A 210 -15.87 7.04 5.28
C VAL A 210 -15.52 5.59 5.67
N GLN A 211 -15.06 4.76 4.73
CA GLN A 211 -14.67 3.37 5.00
C GLN A 211 -13.45 3.27 5.93
N ASP A 212 -12.56 4.26 5.87
CA ASP A 212 -11.35 4.34 6.68
C ASP A 212 -11.59 5.12 8.00
N TYR A 213 -12.85 5.44 8.31
CA TYR A 213 -13.32 5.88 9.64
C TYR A 213 -14.23 4.80 10.27
N PRO A 214 -13.66 3.64 10.63
CA PRO A 214 -14.45 2.49 11.03
C PRO A 214 -15.07 2.66 12.43
N ALA A 215 -16.19 1.99 12.66
CA ALA A 215 -16.80 1.88 14.00
C ALA A 215 -15.99 0.99 14.95
N ARG A 216 -15.23 0.02 14.42
CA ARG A 216 -14.38 -0.88 15.22
C ARG A 216 -13.08 -0.19 15.64
N TYR A 217 -12.41 -0.73 16.65
CA TYR A 217 -11.06 -0.32 17.00
C TYR A 217 -10.09 -0.65 15.86
N SER A 218 -9.40 0.35 15.31
CA SER A 218 -8.50 0.17 14.16
C SER A 218 -7.31 1.15 14.21
N PRO A 219 -6.46 1.06 15.24
CA PRO A 219 -5.25 1.89 15.31
C PRO A 219 -4.28 1.54 14.17
N GLN A 220 -3.43 2.49 13.80
CA GLN A 220 -2.20 2.25 13.02
C GLN A 220 -0.95 2.23 13.90
N MET A 221 -1.04 2.86 15.09
CA MET A 221 0.06 2.98 16.03
C MET A 221 0.04 1.92 17.14
N GLY A 222 1.21 1.57 17.66
CA GLY A 222 1.43 0.63 18.74
C GLY A 222 1.34 -0.83 18.29
N PHE A 223 1.44 -1.75 19.26
CA PHE A 223 1.43 -3.19 19.02
C PHE A 223 0.11 -3.71 18.42
N GLU A 224 -1.04 -3.16 18.79
CA GLU A 224 -2.29 -3.52 18.11
C GLU A 224 -2.36 -2.90 16.71
N GLY A 225 -1.75 -1.73 16.51
CA GLY A 225 -1.60 -1.14 15.19
C GLY A 225 -0.87 -2.08 14.24
N SER A 226 0.22 -2.72 14.67
CA SER A 226 0.94 -3.67 13.81
C SER A 226 0.09 -4.88 13.39
N ASN A 227 -0.82 -5.36 14.26
CA ASN A 227 -1.79 -6.40 13.91
C ASN A 227 -2.75 -5.92 12.82
N VAL A 228 -3.33 -4.73 12.99
CA VAL A 228 -4.25 -4.12 12.02
C VAL A 228 -3.57 -3.88 10.68
N LEU A 229 -2.32 -3.41 10.69
CA LEU A 229 -1.52 -3.21 9.47
C LEU A 229 -1.34 -4.53 8.71
N PHE A 230 -0.93 -5.59 9.40
CA PHE A 230 -0.73 -6.90 8.79
C PHE A 230 -2.00 -7.41 8.11
N ASP A 231 -3.12 -7.44 8.83
CA ASP A 231 -4.39 -7.90 8.26
C ASP A 231 -4.81 -7.04 7.07
N THR A 232 -4.69 -5.72 7.19
CA THR A 232 -5.17 -4.77 6.17
C THR A 232 -4.35 -4.83 4.88
N TRP A 233 -3.03 -5.03 4.97
CA TRP A 233 -2.13 -4.98 3.81
C TRP A 233 -2.05 -6.30 3.07
N ILE A 234 -2.25 -7.42 3.77
CA ILE A 234 -2.22 -8.75 3.17
C ILE A 234 -3.58 -9.12 2.59
N HIS A 235 -4.68 -8.62 3.16
CA HIS A 235 -6.03 -8.92 2.70
C HIS A 235 -6.29 -8.63 1.20
N PRO A 236 -5.75 -7.59 0.55
CA PRO A 236 -5.97 -7.38 -0.89
C PRO A 236 -5.23 -8.37 -1.79
N LEU A 237 -4.19 -9.04 -1.28
CA LEU A 237 -3.37 -9.97 -2.07
C LEU A 237 -4.13 -11.27 -2.33
N MET A 238 -3.82 -11.90 -3.47
CA MET A 238 -4.24 -13.27 -3.70
C MET A 238 -3.60 -14.21 -2.67
N MET A 239 -4.38 -15.15 -2.14
CA MET A 239 -3.86 -16.10 -1.17
C MET A 239 -2.89 -17.09 -1.85
N GLY A 240 -1.88 -17.56 -1.12
CA GLY A 240 -0.76 -18.33 -1.70
C GLY A 240 -1.15 -19.59 -2.48
N LEU A 241 -2.19 -20.32 -2.04
CA LEU A 241 -2.69 -21.49 -2.79
C LEU A 241 -3.38 -21.05 -4.10
N GLU A 242 -4.18 -20.00 -4.06
CA GLU A 242 -4.88 -19.47 -5.24
C GLU A 242 -3.88 -18.93 -6.27
N GLU A 243 -2.82 -18.28 -5.81
CA GLU A 243 -1.70 -17.83 -6.63
C GLU A 243 -1.01 -19.01 -7.34
N HIS A 244 -0.76 -20.10 -6.61
CA HIS A 244 -0.16 -21.31 -7.15
C HIS A 244 -1.08 -22.03 -8.15
N LEU A 245 -2.38 -22.11 -7.84
CA LEU A 245 -3.39 -22.74 -8.68
C LEU A 245 -3.63 -21.99 -9.98
N LEU A 246 -3.66 -20.65 -9.98
CA LEU A 246 -3.67 -19.86 -11.23
C LEU A 246 -2.42 -20.10 -12.08
N GLY A 247 -1.29 -20.38 -11.44
CA GLY A 247 -0.08 -20.82 -12.14
C GLY A 247 -0.28 -22.14 -12.89
N MET A 248 -0.91 -23.11 -12.23
CA MET A 248 -0.98 -24.52 -12.64
C MET A 248 -2.20 -24.88 -13.50
N PHE A 249 -3.35 -24.23 -13.31
CA PHE A 249 -4.65 -24.60 -13.88
C PHE A 249 -5.34 -23.43 -14.62
N ARG A 250 -4.62 -22.73 -15.49
CA ARG A 250 -5.10 -21.52 -16.19
C ARG A 250 -6.35 -21.68 -17.05
N GLU A 251 -6.60 -22.88 -17.55
CA GLU A 251 -7.73 -23.18 -18.43
C GLU A 251 -8.93 -23.76 -17.66
N ASP A 252 -8.88 -23.75 -16.33
CA ASP A 252 -10.00 -24.17 -15.49
C ASP A 252 -11.11 -23.12 -15.49
N PHE A 253 -12.37 -23.56 -15.56
CA PHE A 253 -13.54 -22.69 -15.58
C PHE A 253 -13.78 -21.98 -14.23
N GLU A 254 -13.17 -22.50 -13.17
CA GLU A 254 -13.30 -22.02 -11.79
C GLU A 254 -12.11 -21.15 -11.33
N PHE A 255 -10.94 -21.28 -11.97
CA PHE A 255 -9.68 -20.60 -11.59
C PHE A 255 -8.95 -20.04 -12.82
N HIS A 256 -9.43 -18.92 -13.36
CA HIS A 256 -8.83 -18.29 -14.55
C HIS A 256 -8.38 -16.84 -14.30
N ASP A 257 -7.44 -16.32 -15.10
CA ASP A 257 -6.78 -15.01 -14.96
C ASP A 257 -7.71 -13.78 -14.79
N ALA A 258 -8.98 -13.88 -15.15
CA ALA A 258 -9.96 -12.81 -14.99
C ALA A 258 -10.58 -12.71 -13.58
N GLN A 259 -10.22 -13.64 -12.67
CA GLN A 259 -10.84 -13.79 -11.36
C GLN A 259 -10.02 -13.08 -10.28
N GLY A 260 -10.67 -12.26 -9.45
CA GLY A 260 -10.05 -11.62 -8.28
C GLY A 260 -9.95 -12.58 -7.09
N PRO A 261 -9.24 -12.18 -6.01
CA PRO A 261 -8.97 -13.05 -4.87
C PRO A 261 -10.22 -13.73 -4.30
N SER A 262 -10.15 -15.04 -4.08
CA SER A 262 -11.28 -15.91 -3.70
C SER A 262 -12.00 -15.51 -2.40
N HIS A 263 -11.29 -14.91 -1.46
CA HIS A 263 -11.85 -14.43 -0.18
C HIS A 263 -12.54 -13.06 -0.29
N LEU A 264 -12.40 -12.36 -1.42
CA LEU A 264 -13.15 -11.16 -1.75
C LEU A 264 -14.38 -11.62 -2.56
N GLY A 265 -15.51 -11.82 -1.86
CA GLY A 265 -16.72 -12.39 -2.46
C GLY A 265 -17.08 -11.77 -3.83
N GLN A 266 -17.33 -12.62 -4.82
CA GLN A 266 -17.78 -12.16 -6.13
C GLN A 266 -19.20 -11.63 -6.03
N GLY A 267 -19.42 -10.37 -6.42
CA GLY A 267 -20.77 -9.89 -6.71
C GLY A 267 -21.40 -10.82 -7.73
N VAL A 268 -22.46 -11.54 -7.33
CA VAL A 268 -23.14 -12.57 -8.11
C VAL A 268 -23.61 -11.98 -9.44
N SER A 269 -22.80 -12.15 -10.48
CA SER A 269 -23.16 -11.86 -11.88
C SER A 269 -23.03 -13.14 -12.71
N ARG A 270 -23.50 -14.25 -12.15
CA ARG A 270 -23.66 -15.55 -12.84
C ARG A 270 -25.06 -16.10 -12.55
N ALA A 271 -26.09 -15.37 -12.99
CA ALA A 271 -27.47 -15.87 -13.06
C ALA A 271 -28.32 -15.03 -14.03
N ALA A 272 -27.87 -14.86 -15.28
CA ALA A 272 -28.72 -14.30 -16.34
C ALA A 272 -28.51 -14.94 -17.72
N GLU A 273 -27.63 -15.93 -17.84
CA GLU A 273 -27.42 -16.68 -19.08
C GLU A 273 -27.70 -18.17 -18.84
N GLN A 274 -28.94 -18.50 -18.51
CA GLN A 274 -29.50 -19.83 -18.79
C GLN A 274 -31.02 -19.69 -18.81
N GLY A 275 -31.56 -19.73 -20.03
CA GLY A 275 -32.95 -19.45 -20.33
C GLY A 275 -33.91 -20.41 -19.64
N ILE A 276 -34.82 -19.83 -18.87
CA ILE A 276 -36.10 -20.44 -18.52
C ILE A 276 -37.14 -19.33 -18.71
N SER A 277 -37.94 -19.45 -19.77
CA SER A 277 -39.13 -18.62 -19.98
C SER A 277 -40.24 -19.06 -19.03
N PRO A 278 -40.98 -18.12 -18.43
CA PRO A 278 -42.43 -18.24 -18.43
C PRO A 278 -43.16 -16.94 -18.78
N SER A 279 -44.05 -17.09 -19.78
CA SER A 279 -45.39 -16.53 -19.94
C SER A 279 -45.81 -15.20 -19.29
N GLN A 280 -46.14 -14.26 -20.18
CA GLN A 280 -47.24 -13.28 -20.19
C GLN A 280 -48.00 -12.95 -18.89
N GLY A 281 -47.98 -11.65 -18.55
CA GLY A 281 -48.96 -10.97 -17.72
C GLY A 281 -48.93 -9.46 -18.00
N SER A 282 -50.02 -8.96 -18.57
CA SER A 282 -50.26 -7.59 -19.06
C SER A 282 -50.34 -6.53 -17.95
N GLY A 283 -49.82 -5.32 -18.24
CA GLY A 283 -50.11 -4.09 -17.48
C GLY A 283 -49.41 -2.86 -18.05
N THR A 284 -50.17 -2.04 -18.78
CA THR A 284 -49.88 -0.67 -19.26
C THR A 284 -49.40 0.24 -18.11
N SER A 285 -48.50 1.23 -18.26
CA SER A 285 -48.71 2.51 -18.95
C SER A 285 -47.46 3.43 -18.87
N ALA A 286 -47.33 4.30 -19.88
CA ALA A 286 -46.78 5.68 -19.87
C ALA A 286 -45.25 5.96 -19.95
N ASP A 287 -44.82 6.25 -21.18
CA ASP A 287 -43.94 7.33 -21.65
C ASP A 287 -43.11 8.14 -20.64
N HIS A 288 -41.78 8.15 -20.85
CA HIS A 288 -40.98 9.36 -21.05
C HIS A 288 -39.57 9.00 -21.60
N GLN A 289 -39.30 9.35 -22.86
CA GLN A 289 -37.95 9.44 -23.43
C GLN A 289 -37.36 10.83 -23.12
N PRO A 290 -36.02 10.92 -22.98
CA PRO A 290 -35.30 11.80 -23.88
C PRO A 290 -34.10 11.14 -24.58
N SER A 291 -34.17 11.21 -25.90
CA SER A 291 -33.13 11.27 -26.95
C SER A 291 -31.64 11.15 -26.59
N ASP A 292 -31.07 10.12 -27.20
CA ASP A 292 -29.68 9.91 -27.63
C ASP A 292 -29.17 11.04 -28.56
N LEU A 293 -28.07 11.68 -28.15
CA LEU A 293 -27.20 12.50 -29.00
C LEU A 293 -25.76 12.42 -28.46
N SER A 294 -24.95 11.49 -28.98
CA SER A 294 -23.55 11.77 -29.40
C SER A 294 -22.82 10.52 -29.87
N ASN A 295 -23.25 9.94 -30.99
CA ASN A 295 -22.37 9.14 -31.82
C ASN A 295 -21.56 10.08 -32.73
N ARG A 296 -20.36 10.48 -32.28
CA ARG A 296 -19.33 11.04 -33.17
C ARG A 296 -18.16 10.07 -33.24
N SER A 297 -18.19 9.28 -34.30
CA SER A 297 -17.07 8.53 -34.83
C SER A 297 -15.87 9.45 -35.02
N LEU A 298 -14.75 9.13 -34.36
CA LEU A 298 -13.45 9.69 -34.65
C LEU A 298 -12.67 8.67 -35.48
N ASP A 299 -12.38 9.06 -36.71
CA ASP A 299 -11.58 8.34 -37.67
C ASP A 299 -10.19 8.00 -37.12
N LYS A 300 -9.84 6.72 -37.23
CA LYS A 300 -8.50 6.20 -36.96
C LYS A 300 -7.53 6.72 -38.02
N HIS A 301 -6.67 7.66 -37.65
CA HIS A 301 -5.39 7.86 -38.32
C HIS A 301 -4.35 6.91 -37.69
N PRO A 302 -3.56 6.17 -38.48
CA PRO A 302 -2.51 5.31 -37.94
C PRO A 302 -1.36 6.17 -37.42
N ALA A 303 -1.15 6.18 -36.10
CA ALA A 303 0.04 6.75 -35.50
C ALA A 303 1.25 5.91 -35.88
N GLN A 304 2.28 6.56 -36.44
CA GLN A 304 3.60 5.99 -36.67
C GLN A 304 4.22 5.52 -35.35
N GLN A 305 4.59 4.24 -35.29
CA GLN A 305 5.34 3.65 -34.18
C GLN A 305 6.76 4.26 -34.09
N PRO A 306 7.28 4.54 -32.89
CA PRO A 306 8.68 4.91 -32.72
C PRO A 306 9.59 3.75 -33.16
N ALA A 307 10.60 4.07 -33.97
CA ALA A 307 11.38 3.14 -34.78
C ALA A 307 12.40 2.25 -34.02
N ASN A 308 12.11 1.81 -32.80
CA ASN A 308 13.01 0.90 -32.08
C ASN A 308 12.36 0.02 -31.00
N GLU A 309 11.04 -0.21 -31.06
CA GLU A 309 10.39 -1.16 -30.17
C GLU A 309 10.54 -2.60 -30.71
N PRO A 310 11.15 -3.52 -29.94
CA PRO A 310 11.27 -4.90 -30.36
C PRO A 310 9.88 -5.55 -30.48
N THR A 311 9.64 -6.24 -31.60
CA THR A 311 8.32 -6.79 -31.92
C THR A 311 8.16 -8.19 -31.34
N TRP A 312 7.06 -8.44 -30.62
CA TRP A 312 6.73 -9.76 -30.07
C TRP A 312 6.29 -10.73 -31.17
N GLU A 313 6.84 -11.93 -31.17
CA GLU A 313 6.30 -13.03 -31.99
C GLU A 313 5.06 -13.64 -31.35
N VAL A 314 4.16 -14.19 -32.18
CA VAL A 314 2.88 -14.76 -31.74
C VAL A 314 3.07 -15.84 -30.68
N ASP A 315 4.08 -16.69 -30.82
CA ASP A 315 4.33 -17.77 -29.86
C ASP A 315 4.98 -17.24 -28.57
N ALA A 316 5.77 -16.16 -28.63
CA ALA A 316 6.27 -15.47 -27.45
C ALA A 316 5.15 -14.77 -26.67
N GLU A 317 4.16 -14.18 -27.37
CA GLU A 317 2.98 -13.60 -26.71
C GLU A 317 2.12 -14.68 -26.03
N LYS A 318 1.96 -15.85 -26.66
CA LYS A 318 1.29 -17.00 -26.03
C LYS A 318 2.05 -17.46 -24.78
N GLU A 319 3.38 -17.51 -24.84
CA GLU A 319 4.20 -17.90 -23.70
C GLU A 319 4.12 -16.86 -22.57
N LEU A 320 4.13 -15.56 -22.89
CA LEU A 320 3.92 -14.48 -21.92
C LEU A 320 2.55 -14.58 -21.23
N LYS A 321 1.51 -15.00 -21.97
CA LYS A 321 0.18 -15.28 -21.39
C LYS A 321 0.20 -16.45 -20.42
N LYS A 322 1.24 -17.31 -20.42
CA LYS A 322 1.51 -18.33 -19.38
C LYS A 322 2.21 -17.79 -18.14
N ILE A 323 2.41 -16.48 -18.00
CA ILE A 323 2.86 -15.84 -16.74
C ILE A 323 1.64 -15.30 -15.96
N PRO A 324 1.54 -15.48 -14.63
CA PRO A 324 0.36 -15.02 -13.86
C PRO A 324 0.15 -13.52 -14.01
N PHE A 325 -1.11 -13.05 -14.07
CA PHE A 325 -1.41 -11.67 -14.51
C PHE A 325 -0.68 -10.58 -13.69
N PHE A 326 -0.53 -10.75 -12.38
CA PHE A 326 0.07 -9.76 -11.47
C PHE A 326 1.58 -9.58 -11.68
N VAL A 327 2.29 -10.60 -12.19
CA VAL A 327 3.72 -10.50 -12.58
C VAL A 327 3.93 -10.38 -14.09
N ARG A 328 2.88 -10.58 -14.91
CA ARG A 328 2.95 -10.59 -16.38
C ARG A 328 3.44 -9.26 -16.95
N GLY A 329 2.96 -8.15 -16.42
CA GLY A 329 3.42 -6.82 -16.84
C GLY A 329 4.94 -6.70 -16.70
N LYS A 330 5.44 -7.00 -15.50
CA LYS A 330 6.87 -6.92 -15.19
C LYS A 330 7.69 -7.85 -16.08
N ALA A 331 7.22 -9.08 -16.30
CA ALA A 331 7.88 -10.02 -17.20
C ALA A 331 7.97 -9.50 -18.64
N ARG A 332 6.90 -8.87 -19.14
CA ARG A 332 6.88 -8.23 -20.46
C ARG A 332 7.94 -7.13 -20.54
N LYS A 333 7.94 -6.20 -19.59
CA LYS A 333 8.85 -5.04 -19.58
C LYS A 333 10.31 -5.48 -19.45
N ASN A 334 10.60 -6.43 -18.57
CA ASN A 334 11.94 -7.01 -18.42
C ASN A 334 12.42 -7.66 -19.71
N THR A 335 11.55 -8.40 -20.40
CA THR A 335 11.88 -9.01 -21.70
C THR A 335 12.14 -7.96 -22.77
N GLU A 336 11.32 -6.91 -22.85
CA GLU A 336 11.51 -5.81 -23.77
C GLU A 336 12.79 -5.01 -23.48
N GLN A 337 13.13 -4.81 -22.20
CA GLN A 337 14.38 -4.15 -21.79
C GLN A 337 15.60 -5.01 -22.11
N PHE A 338 15.52 -6.33 -21.87
CA PHE A 338 16.57 -7.28 -22.22
C PHE A 338 16.81 -7.28 -23.73
N ALA A 339 15.74 -7.37 -24.53
CA ALA A 339 15.83 -7.32 -25.99
C ALA A 339 16.49 -6.02 -26.48
N ARG A 340 16.11 -4.85 -25.92
CA ARG A 340 16.76 -3.57 -26.23
C ARG A 340 18.25 -3.57 -25.90
N ASN A 341 18.62 -4.05 -24.72
CA ASN A 341 20.02 -4.10 -24.27
C ASN A 341 20.87 -5.03 -25.14
N GLN A 342 20.28 -6.10 -25.69
CA GLN A 342 20.95 -7.04 -26.58
C GLN A 342 20.84 -6.67 -28.07
N GLY A 343 20.19 -5.54 -28.40
CA GLY A 343 19.99 -5.10 -29.79
C GLY A 343 19.08 -6.03 -30.60
N LEU A 344 18.21 -6.81 -29.94
CA LEU A 344 17.28 -7.72 -30.59
C LEU A 344 16.06 -6.95 -31.08
N SER A 345 15.70 -7.11 -32.36
CA SER A 345 14.52 -6.47 -32.97
C SER A 345 13.25 -7.31 -32.84
N ARG A 346 13.36 -8.59 -32.49
CA ARG A 346 12.24 -9.52 -32.34
C ARG A 346 12.35 -10.25 -31.00
N ILE A 347 11.23 -10.36 -30.29
CA ILE A 347 11.13 -11.10 -29.02
C ILE A 347 10.57 -12.48 -29.34
N THR A 348 11.42 -13.49 -29.23
CA THR A 348 11.05 -14.91 -29.36
C THR A 348 10.79 -15.52 -27.98
N VAL A 349 10.31 -16.77 -27.96
CA VAL A 349 10.16 -17.55 -26.73
C VAL A 349 11.51 -17.68 -26.00
N GLU A 350 12.61 -17.88 -26.74
CA GLU A 350 13.97 -17.94 -26.19
C GLU A 350 14.37 -16.62 -25.51
N THR A 351 14.10 -15.48 -26.15
CA THR A 351 14.38 -14.15 -25.56
C THR A 351 13.65 -13.96 -24.21
N LEU A 352 12.41 -14.44 -24.10
CA LEU A 352 11.65 -14.40 -22.85
C LEU A 352 12.28 -15.26 -21.75
N TYR A 353 12.77 -16.46 -22.08
CA TYR A 353 13.47 -17.32 -21.13
C TYR A 353 14.85 -16.77 -20.73
N ASP A 354 15.59 -16.19 -21.66
CA ASP A 354 16.88 -15.54 -21.40
C ASP A 354 16.71 -14.31 -20.49
N ALA A 355 15.70 -13.49 -20.75
CA ALA A 355 15.36 -12.36 -19.90
C ALA A 355 15.00 -12.82 -18.48
N LYS A 356 14.20 -13.89 -18.34
CA LYS A 356 13.88 -14.48 -17.04
C LYS A 356 15.15 -14.93 -16.31
N ALA A 357 16.08 -15.59 -17.00
CA ALA A 357 17.35 -16.03 -16.40
C ALA A 357 18.28 -14.86 -16.03
N TYR A 358 18.23 -13.75 -16.77
CA TYR A 358 19.02 -12.55 -16.50
C TYR A 358 18.52 -11.79 -15.26
N PHE A 359 17.20 -11.62 -15.11
CA PHE A 359 16.58 -10.88 -14.00
C PHE A 359 16.27 -11.73 -12.75
N ALA A 360 16.47 -13.05 -12.81
CA ALA A 360 16.37 -13.96 -11.67
C ALA A 360 17.70 -14.14 -10.91
N ARG A 361 18.78 -13.52 -11.39
CA ARG A 361 20.05 -13.35 -10.66
C ARG A 361 20.01 -12.04 -9.90
#